data_AF-A0A8J5UY54-F1
#
_entry.id   AF-A0A8J5UY54-F1
#
_cell.length_a   1.000
_cell.length_b   1.000
_cell.length_c   1.000
_cell.angle_alpha   90.00
_cell.angle_beta   90.00
_cell.angle_gamma   90.00
#
_symmetry.space_group_name_H-M   'P 1'
#
loop_
_entity.id
_entity.type
_entity.pdbx_description
1 polymer ?
#
loop_
_entity_poly.entity_id
_entity_poly.type
_entity_poly.pdbx_seq_one_letter_code
_entity_poly.pdbx_strand_id
1 'polypeptide(L)'
;MLHYVSFRLKEDEKGLSEIQLGIVQSITQMETEIEVNRKRIFQLKSHIRDLQQRQTHKASTFGGQKVLNLLRSIDRHQRRFKIPPLGPIGVHVQLVSESWSFAVECALGRLLDAFIVSCHGDSVVLRECANEVNYRNLQIIIYDFSKPRLNIPDHLLPSTAHPTVLSVIQSENPTVLNVLVDQGSAERQVLVRDYEVGKSVAFDCRIQNLKDVYTSDGYKMFSRGSVQTILPPNRKGNVGRLCSSLGEKITEMELEIADIKRNMSETTEHVKKPVADREDIESKIKDLKRKRVDEERFLERKKVQLEDAKKTSADNNRGTLSDTSELEAEKMQLLVDIEEKELVLQKTNVRLTKALQDEHDRRACYKDFIDSVYSEVGSSNILDHEIELAKEKLHAAEQDKAHYEGIMEKKVLPDIKMAEAEYEDLQKLRQENFKKASIICSQSEVESLGGVVGSSPEQLSAKINKLKRKFHQESSRYTESIDDLRALHDKKEQKIIRKQQLYAGFRVKLNSCQKALDMRWKKFQRNAVLLKRQLTWLFNEHLGKKGISGFINVDYKDKVLSVELTMPQDASRDTIKDTRGLSGMYSFS
;
A
#
# COMPACT_ATOMS: atom_id res chain seq x y z
N MET A 1 -9.10 59.48 48.73
CA MET A 1 -9.19 58.12 49.33
C MET A 1 -10.02 57.15 48.49
N LEU A 2 -11.30 57.37 48.23
CA LEU A 2 -12.14 56.37 47.52
C LEU A 2 -11.72 56.08 46.06
N HIS A 3 -11.24 57.08 45.31
CA HIS A 3 -10.69 56.88 43.96
C HIS A 3 -9.43 56.00 43.93
N TYR A 4 -8.64 56.02 45.00
CA TYR A 4 -7.40 55.24 45.12
C TYR A 4 -7.67 53.75 45.33
N VAL A 5 -8.74 53.41 46.05
CA VAL A 5 -9.15 52.01 46.30
C VAL A 5 -9.64 51.36 45.01
N SER A 6 -10.48 52.07 44.24
CA SER A 6 -10.97 51.60 42.93
C SER A 6 -9.85 51.37 41.91
N PHE A 7 -8.80 52.21 41.93
CA PHE A 7 -7.64 52.05 41.05
C PHE A 7 -6.79 50.82 41.42
N ARG A 8 -6.48 50.62 42.71
CA ARG A 8 -5.75 49.42 43.16
C ARG A 8 -6.47 48.11 42.81
N LEU A 9 -7.80 48.07 42.95
CA LEU A 9 -8.58 46.89 42.56
C LEU A 9 -8.52 46.61 41.04
N LYS A 10 -8.30 47.62 40.18
CA LYS A 10 -8.09 47.44 38.73
C LYS A 10 -6.71 46.87 38.40
N GLU A 11 -5.67 47.28 39.12
CA GLU A 11 -4.32 46.71 38.95
C GLU A 11 -4.27 45.25 39.41
N ASP A 12 -4.85 44.94 40.58
CA ASP A 12 -4.91 43.57 41.10
C ASP A 12 -5.70 42.64 40.16
N GLU A 13 -6.77 43.15 39.53
CA GLU A 13 -7.54 42.43 38.49
C GLU A 13 -6.70 42.15 37.25
N LYS A 14 -5.93 43.13 36.75
CA LYS A 14 -5.05 42.94 35.59
C LYS A 14 -3.95 41.90 35.88
N GLY A 15 -3.29 41.99 37.03
CA GLY A 15 -2.24 41.04 37.42
C GLY A 15 -2.74 39.60 37.53
N LEU A 16 -3.92 39.39 38.11
CA LEU A 16 -4.53 38.06 38.16
C LEU A 16 -4.99 37.56 36.78
N SER A 17 -5.43 38.44 35.88
CA SER A 17 -5.81 38.09 34.52
C SER A 17 -4.62 37.64 33.67
N GLU A 18 -3.43 38.22 33.88
CA GLU A 18 -2.19 37.77 33.21
C GLU A 18 -1.74 36.39 33.70
N ILE A 19 -1.83 36.14 35.00
CA ILE A 19 -1.55 34.80 35.59
C ILE A 19 -2.54 33.76 35.04
N GLN A 20 -3.82 34.13 34.94
CA GLN A 20 -4.85 33.26 34.34
C GLN A 20 -4.52 32.91 32.89
N LEU A 21 -4.03 33.87 32.09
CA LEU A 21 -3.64 33.65 30.69
C LEU A 21 -2.48 32.65 30.58
N GLY A 22 -1.46 32.77 31.43
CA GLY A 22 -0.34 31.83 31.46
C GLY A 22 -0.74 30.40 31.84
N ILE A 23 -1.65 30.25 32.80
CA ILE A 23 -2.22 28.94 33.18
C ILE A 23 -3.03 28.33 32.04
N VAL A 24 -3.85 29.14 31.35
CA VAL A 24 -4.63 28.69 30.18
C VAL A 24 -3.72 28.22 29.03
N GLN A 25 -2.60 28.92 28.77
CA GLN A 25 -1.62 28.48 27.77
C GLN A 25 -0.95 27.15 28.14
N SER A 26 -0.63 26.94 29.41
CA SER A 26 -0.06 25.67 29.89
C SER A 26 -1.06 24.51 29.77
N ILE A 27 -2.33 24.74 30.15
CA ILE A 27 -3.40 23.75 29.99
C ILE A 27 -3.59 23.38 28.52
N THR A 28 -3.64 24.37 27.61
CA THR A 28 -3.82 24.08 26.18
C THR A 28 -2.65 23.29 25.60
N GLN A 29 -1.41 23.55 25.99
CA GLN A 29 -0.25 22.73 25.59
C GLN A 29 -0.38 21.28 26.05
N MET A 30 -0.70 21.04 27.33
CA MET A 30 -0.89 19.67 27.84
C MET A 30 -2.08 18.95 27.20
N GLU A 31 -3.17 19.66 26.90
CA GLU A 31 -4.32 19.11 26.16
C GLU A 31 -3.94 18.72 24.73
N THR A 32 -3.12 19.53 24.04
CA THR A 32 -2.62 19.18 22.69
C THR A 32 -1.74 17.93 22.71
N GLU A 33 -0.89 17.77 23.72
CA GLU A 33 -0.05 16.57 23.90
C GLU A 33 -0.91 15.32 24.13
N ILE A 34 -1.94 15.41 24.97
CA ILE A 34 -2.91 14.34 25.19
C ILE A 34 -3.62 13.96 23.89
N GLU A 35 -4.02 14.95 23.08
CA GLU A 35 -4.70 14.70 21.81
C GLU A 35 -3.78 14.06 20.76
N VAL A 36 -2.51 14.47 20.70
CA VAL A 36 -1.49 13.82 19.85
C VAL A 36 -1.28 12.36 20.28
N ASN A 37 -1.14 12.10 21.58
CA ASN A 37 -0.98 10.75 22.12
C ASN A 37 -2.23 9.87 21.87
N ARG A 38 -3.44 10.44 21.96
CA ARG A 38 -4.69 9.75 21.59
C ARG A 38 -4.71 9.34 20.12
N LYS A 39 -4.34 10.25 19.22
CA LYS A 39 -4.23 9.96 17.78
C LYS A 39 -3.21 8.85 17.52
N ARG A 40 -2.07 8.87 18.21
CA ARG A 40 -1.05 7.82 18.12
C ARG A 40 -1.57 6.46 18.59
N ILE A 41 -2.25 6.39 19.73
CA ILE A 41 -2.90 5.16 20.22
C ILE A 41 -3.92 4.65 19.20
N PHE A 42 -4.74 5.52 18.61
CA PHE A 42 -5.72 5.11 17.60
C PHE A 42 -5.05 4.48 16.37
N GLN A 43 -3.95 5.09 15.89
CA GLN A 43 -3.15 4.57 14.79
C GLN A 43 -2.56 3.19 15.10
N LEU A 44 -1.92 3.04 16.27
CA LEU A 44 -1.33 1.77 16.73
C LEU A 44 -2.39 0.68 16.90
N LYS A 45 -3.53 1.00 17.51
CA LYS A 45 -4.66 0.06 17.63
C LYS A 45 -5.23 -0.34 16.27
N SER A 46 -5.30 0.57 15.30
CA SER A 46 -5.70 0.23 13.94
C SER A 46 -4.71 -0.75 13.31
N HIS A 47 -3.41 -0.49 13.46
CA HIS A 47 -2.35 -1.40 13.01
C HIS A 47 -2.43 -2.78 13.66
N ILE A 48 -2.63 -2.85 14.97
CA ILE A 48 -2.78 -4.12 15.70
C ILE A 48 -3.99 -4.89 15.18
N ARG A 49 -5.16 -4.25 14.99
CA ARG A 49 -6.34 -4.91 14.42
C ARG A 49 -6.06 -5.47 13.03
N ASP A 50 -5.35 -4.70 12.19
CA ASP A 50 -4.97 -5.15 10.85
C ASP A 50 -4.00 -6.34 10.90
N LEU A 51 -3.04 -6.35 11.84
CA LEU A 51 -2.11 -7.48 12.03
C LEU A 51 -2.80 -8.72 12.60
N GLN A 52 -3.70 -8.54 13.57
CA GLN A 52 -4.50 -9.63 14.15
C GLN A 52 -5.39 -10.28 13.07
N GLN A 53 -6.02 -9.49 12.20
CA GLN A 53 -6.82 -10.01 11.09
C GLN A 53 -5.98 -10.81 10.06
N ARG A 54 -4.69 -10.47 9.89
CA ARG A 54 -3.73 -11.23 9.07
C ARG A 54 -3.28 -12.51 9.75
N GLN A 55 -3.15 -12.50 11.08
CA GLN A 55 -2.78 -13.68 11.87
C GLN A 55 -3.86 -14.77 11.77
N THR A 56 -5.14 -14.40 11.81
CA THR A 56 -6.26 -15.35 11.73
C THR A 56 -6.36 -16.05 10.38
N HIS A 57 -6.05 -15.35 9.27
CA HIS A 57 -6.07 -15.92 7.93
C HIS A 57 -4.92 -15.39 7.08
N LYS A 58 -3.88 -16.20 6.85
CA LYS A 58 -2.73 -15.86 5.99
C LYS A 58 -3.13 -15.34 4.59
N ALA A 59 -4.27 -15.79 4.06
CA ALA A 59 -4.79 -15.35 2.77
C ALA A 59 -5.34 -13.91 2.77
N SER A 60 -5.76 -13.36 3.92
CA SER A 60 -6.24 -11.97 4.01
C SER A 60 -5.12 -10.96 3.80
N THR A 61 -3.87 -11.37 4.03
CA THR A 61 -2.67 -10.57 3.84
C THR A 61 -2.42 -10.19 2.37
N PHE A 62 -2.93 -10.99 1.42
CA PHE A 62 -2.71 -10.84 -0.02
C PHE A 62 -3.99 -10.39 -0.74
N GLY A 63 -4.50 -9.21 -0.39
CA GLY A 63 -5.69 -8.61 -1.04
C GLY A 63 -6.91 -8.41 -0.13
N GLY A 64 -6.76 -8.62 1.18
CA GLY A 64 -7.75 -8.26 2.20
C GLY A 64 -9.00 -9.13 2.20
N GLN A 65 -10.09 -8.58 2.74
CA GLN A 65 -11.38 -9.29 2.87
C GLN A 65 -11.97 -9.73 1.52
N LYS A 66 -11.67 -9.01 0.43
CA LYS A 66 -12.16 -9.36 -0.91
C LYS A 66 -11.58 -10.69 -1.40
N VAL A 67 -10.33 -11.00 -1.06
CA VAL A 67 -9.70 -12.27 -1.43
C VAL A 67 -10.27 -13.44 -0.64
N LEU A 68 -10.63 -13.24 0.64
CA LEU A 68 -11.38 -14.26 1.38
C LEU A 68 -12.76 -14.54 0.76
N ASN A 69 -13.43 -13.51 0.25
CA ASN A 69 -14.69 -13.69 -0.46
C ASN A 69 -14.49 -14.42 -1.79
N LEU A 70 -13.41 -14.11 -2.51
CA LEU A 70 -13.03 -14.79 -3.74
C LEU A 70 -12.74 -16.27 -3.49
N LEU A 71 -11.94 -16.61 -2.49
CA LEU A 71 -11.66 -18.00 -2.11
C LEU A 71 -12.96 -18.76 -1.80
N ARG A 72 -13.91 -18.13 -1.08
CA ARG A 72 -15.24 -18.70 -0.86
C ARG A 72 -16.06 -18.89 -2.14
N SER A 73 -15.96 -17.98 -3.12
CA SER A 73 -16.62 -18.15 -4.43
C SER A 73 -15.95 -19.26 -5.25
N ILE A 74 -14.62 -19.36 -5.22
CA ILE A 74 -13.86 -20.44 -5.86
C ILE A 74 -14.29 -21.79 -5.28
N ASP A 75 -14.39 -21.92 -3.97
CA ASP A 75 -14.81 -23.15 -3.29
C ASP A 75 -16.22 -23.58 -3.72
N ARG A 76 -17.15 -22.64 -3.90
CA ARG A 76 -18.50 -22.92 -4.41
C ARG A 76 -18.48 -23.42 -5.86
N HIS A 77 -17.57 -22.89 -6.68
CA HIS A 77 -17.48 -23.19 -8.11
C HIS A 77 -16.40 -24.22 -8.46
N GLN A 78 -15.85 -24.96 -7.49
CA GLN A 78 -14.76 -25.93 -7.70
C GLN A 78 -15.02 -26.92 -8.85
N ARG A 79 -16.27 -27.37 -9.03
CA ARG A 79 -16.66 -28.32 -10.08
C ARG A 79 -16.59 -27.75 -11.50
N ARG A 80 -16.58 -26.41 -11.64
CA ARG A 80 -16.47 -25.72 -12.94
C ARG A 80 -15.02 -25.61 -13.40
N PHE A 81 -14.07 -25.72 -12.48
CA PHE A 81 -12.64 -25.72 -12.80
C PHE A 81 -12.19 -27.11 -13.23
N LYS A 82 -11.31 -27.17 -14.23
CA LYS A 82 -10.62 -28.41 -14.58
C LYS A 82 -9.62 -28.79 -13.50
N ILE A 83 -8.82 -27.82 -13.06
CA ILE A 83 -7.97 -27.92 -11.87
C ILE A 83 -8.18 -26.63 -11.07
N PRO A 84 -8.45 -26.70 -9.75
CA PRO A 84 -8.65 -25.52 -8.93
C PRO A 84 -7.49 -24.53 -9.05
N PRO A 85 -7.76 -23.21 -9.05
CA PRO A 85 -6.73 -22.19 -9.10
C PRO A 85 -5.84 -22.24 -7.85
N LEU A 86 -4.54 -22.05 -8.03
CA LEU A 86 -3.57 -21.91 -6.94
C LEU A 86 -3.36 -20.44 -6.64
N GLY A 87 -3.75 -19.99 -5.45
CA GLY A 87 -3.44 -18.64 -5.03
C GLY A 87 -4.23 -18.16 -3.81
N PRO A 88 -3.93 -16.94 -3.34
CA PRO A 88 -2.88 -16.04 -3.85
C PRO A 88 -1.47 -16.61 -3.60
N ILE A 89 -0.54 -16.40 -4.54
CA ILE A 89 0.80 -17.01 -4.55
C ILE A 89 1.51 -16.88 -3.21
N GLY A 90 1.41 -15.72 -2.55
CA GLY A 90 2.12 -15.45 -1.31
C GLY A 90 1.74 -16.36 -0.14
N VAL A 91 0.55 -16.98 -0.15
CA VAL A 91 0.15 -17.97 0.88
C VAL A 91 0.96 -19.25 0.77
N HIS A 92 1.39 -19.59 -0.44
CA HIS A 92 2.16 -20.79 -0.74
C HIS A 92 3.67 -20.55 -0.66
N VAL A 93 4.12 -19.34 -0.31
CA VAL A 93 5.54 -19.00 -0.17
C VAL A 93 5.90 -18.96 1.31
N GLN A 94 6.90 -19.74 1.68
CA GLN A 94 7.53 -19.76 3.00
C GLN A 94 8.96 -19.24 2.89
N LEU A 95 9.45 -18.58 3.94
CA LEU A 95 10.81 -18.06 3.97
C LEU A 95 11.69 -18.92 4.86
N VAL A 96 12.92 -19.18 4.38
CA VAL A 96 13.95 -19.88 5.16
C VAL A 96 14.48 -18.99 6.29
N SER A 97 14.55 -17.67 6.06
CA SER A 97 14.97 -16.69 7.05
C SER A 97 14.06 -15.46 7.00
N GLU A 98 13.50 -15.09 8.14
CA GLU A 98 12.62 -13.92 8.28
C GLU A 98 13.35 -12.59 8.04
N SER A 99 14.68 -12.57 8.20
CA SER A 99 15.53 -11.40 7.99
C SER A 99 15.37 -10.78 6.59
N TRP A 100 14.92 -11.58 5.63
CA TRP A 100 14.75 -11.19 4.23
C TRP A 100 13.30 -10.95 3.82
N SER A 101 12.36 -11.07 4.75
CA SER A 101 10.91 -10.97 4.46
C SER A 101 10.54 -9.72 3.70
N PHE A 102 10.97 -8.56 4.20
CA PHE A 102 10.65 -7.28 3.57
C PHE A 102 11.29 -7.14 2.18
N ALA A 103 12.56 -7.54 2.04
CA ALA A 103 13.26 -7.51 0.76
C ALA A 103 12.58 -8.40 -0.29
N VAL A 104 12.16 -9.61 0.08
CA VAL A 104 11.45 -10.55 -0.79
C VAL A 104 10.07 -10.01 -1.18
N GLU A 105 9.35 -9.38 -0.25
CA GLU A 105 8.07 -8.73 -0.54
C GLU A 105 8.21 -7.58 -1.55
N CYS A 106 9.27 -6.77 -1.43
CA CYS A 106 9.60 -5.72 -2.39
C CYS A 106 10.01 -6.31 -3.76
N ALA A 107 10.70 -7.45 -3.75
CA ALA A 107 11.19 -8.10 -4.96
C ALA A 107 10.05 -8.73 -5.79
N LEU A 108 9.15 -9.47 -5.14
CA LEU A 108 8.03 -10.15 -5.79
C LEU A 108 6.81 -9.25 -5.98
N GLY A 109 6.63 -8.24 -5.11
CA GLY A 109 5.62 -7.19 -5.28
C GLY A 109 4.19 -7.73 -5.40
N ARG A 110 3.52 -7.40 -6.52
CA ARG A 110 2.14 -7.82 -6.83
C ARG A 110 2.03 -9.28 -7.26
N LEU A 111 3.14 -9.93 -7.61
CA LEU A 111 3.14 -11.34 -7.99
C LEU A 111 2.65 -12.23 -6.83
N LEU A 112 2.90 -11.82 -5.59
CA LEU A 112 2.38 -12.49 -4.39
C LEU A 112 0.84 -12.48 -4.30
N ASP A 113 0.18 -11.50 -4.92
CA ASP A 113 -1.28 -11.36 -4.90
C ASP A 113 -1.95 -12.09 -6.10
N ALA A 114 -1.15 -12.69 -7.00
CA ALA A 114 -1.64 -13.34 -8.21
C ALA A 114 -2.16 -14.76 -7.94
N PHE A 115 -3.03 -15.23 -8.84
CA PHE A 115 -3.56 -16.60 -8.88
C PHE A 115 -3.07 -17.32 -10.12
N ILE A 116 -2.75 -18.60 -9.99
CA ILE A 116 -2.27 -19.46 -11.07
C ILE A 116 -3.40 -20.42 -11.46
N VAL A 117 -3.69 -20.52 -12.75
CA VAL A 117 -4.70 -21.41 -13.32
C VAL A 117 -4.09 -22.35 -14.36
N SER A 118 -4.68 -23.53 -14.54
CA SER A 118 -4.14 -24.53 -15.46
C SER A 118 -4.35 -24.21 -16.94
N CYS A 119 -5.46 -23.53 -17.27
CA CYS A 119 -5.85 -23.27 -18.65
C CYS A 119 -6.65 -21.96 -18.82
N HIS A 120 -6.89 -21.56 -20.07
CA HIS A 120 -7.69 -20.38 -20.37
C HIS A 120 -9.15 -20.51 -19.89
N GLY A 121 -9.75 -21.70 -19.99
CA GLY A 121 -11.11 -21.94 -19.48
C GLY A 121 -11.22 -21.63 -17.98
N ASP A 122 -10.29 -22.15 -17.18
CA ASP A 122 -10.21 -21.87 -15.74
C ASP A 122 -9.99 -20.37 -15.45
N SER A 123 -9.25 -19.67 -16.31
CA SER A 123 -9.05 -18.21 -16.18
C SER A 123 -10.35 -17.41 -16.32
N VAL A 124 -11.26 -17.87 -17.19
CA VAL A 124 -12.58 -17.24 -17.38
C VAL A 124 -13.45 -17.49 -16.16
N VAL A 125 -13.53 -18.74 -15.69
CA VAL A 125 -14.30 -19.11 -14.50
C VAL A 125 -13.81 -18.34 -13.26
N LEU A 126 -12.49 -18.26 -13.06
CA LEU A 126 -11.92 -17.50 -11.96
C LEU A 126 -12.25 -16.00 -12.05
N ARG A 127 -12.30 -15.44 -13.26
CA ARG A 127 -12.68 -14.04 -13.48
C ARG A 127 -14.16 -13.81 -13.22
N GLU A 128 -15.04 -14.76 -13.55
CA GLU A 128 -16.45 -14.72 -13.15
C GLU A 128 -16.59 -14.72 -11.62
N CYS A 129 -15.91 -15.62 -10.92
CA CYS A 129 -15.89 -15.65 -9.45
C CYS A 129 -15.41 -14.31 -8.85
N ALA A 130 -14.40 -13.68 -9.48
CA ALA A 130 -13.91 -12.37 -9.06
C ALA A 130 -14.93 -11.24 -9.28
N ASN A 131 -15.68 -11.29 -10.38
CA ASN A 131 -16.73 -10.30 -10.67
C ASN A 131 -17.89 -10.39 -9.67
N GLU A 132 -18.30 -11.61 -9.26
CA GLU A 132 -19.33 -11.82 -8.23
C GLU A 132 -19.01 -11.10 -6.92
N VAL A 133 -17.73 -11.06 -6.53
CA VAL A 133 -17.26 -10.44 -5.29
C VAL A 133 -16.71 -9.02 -5.48
N ASN A 134 -16.89 -8.44 -6.68
CA ASN A 134 -16.39 -7.11 -7.07
C ASN A 134 -14.86 -6.94 -6.85
N TYR A 135 -14.10 -7.98 -7.20
CA TYR A 135 -12.64 -7.98 -7.18
C TYR A 135 -12.07 -7.74 -8.59
N ARG A 136 -11.98 -6.45 -8.96
CA ARG A 136 -11.67 -6.02 -10.34
C ARG A 136 -10.19 -6.17 -10.74
N ASN A 137 -9.27 -6.10 -9.78
CA ASN A 137 -7.82 -6.05 -10.03
C ASN A 137 -7.16 -7.42 -9.79
N LEU A 138 -7.77 -8.49 -10.28
CA LEU A 138 -7.24 -9.84 -10.14
C LEU A 138 -6.14 -10.12 -11.18
N GLN A 139 -4.93 -10.43 -10.71
CA GLN A 139 -3.86 -10.93 -11.56
C GLN A 139 -3.97 -12.46 -11.69
N ILE A 140 -4.15 -12.95 -12.92
CA ILE A 140 -4.27 -14.37 -13.24
C ILE A 140 -3.09 -14.77 -14.14
N ILE A 141 -2.38 -15.83 -13.77
CA ILE A 141 -1.26 -16.40 -14.51
C ILE A 141 -1.68 -17.79 -14.99
N ILE A 142 -1.61 -18.04 -16.29
CA ILE A 142 -1.89 -19.36 -16.85
C ILE A 142 -0.59 -20.15 -16.85
N TYR A 143 -0.55 -21.27 -16.14
CA TYR A 143 0.62 -22.13 -16.05
C TYR A 143 0.23 -23.61 -16.06
N ASP A 144 1.06 -24.43 -16.72
CA ASP A 144 0.84 -25.87 -16.80
C ASP A 144 1.34 -26.56 -15.51
N PHE A 145 0.40 -27.07 -14.71
CA PHE A 145 0.67 -27.76 -13.45
C PHE A 145 1.35 -29.11 -13.62
N SER A 146 1.41 -29.66 -14.84
CA SER A 146 2.12 -30.92 -15.11
C SER A 146 3.64 -30.75 -15.20
N LYS A 147 4.14 -29.51 -15.31
CA LYS A 147 5.56 -29.24 -15.43
C LYS A 147 6.29 -29.53 -14.10
N PRO A 148 7.37 -30.31 -14.12
CA PRO A 148 8.19 -30.52 -12.93
C PRO A 148 8.88 -29.21 -12.51
N ARG A 149 9.47 -29.20 -11.30
CA ARG A 149 10.28 -28.07 -10.83
C ARG A 149 11.39 -27.75 -11.83
N LEU A 150 11.52 -26.48 -12.18
CA LEU A 150 12.58 -26.00 -13.07
C LEU A 150 13.95 -26.27 -12.42
N ASN A 151 14.81 -26.98 -13.15
CA ASN A 151 16.20 -27.14 -12.79
C ASN A 151 17.00 -26.04 -13.51
N ILE A 152 17.56 -25.10 -12.75
CA ILE A 152 18.30 -23.95 -13.28
C ILE A 152 19.79 -24.25 -13.11
N PRO A 153 20.53 -24.44 -14.22
CA PRO A 153 21.97 -24.65 -14.15
C PRO A 153 22.70 -23.50 -13.45
N ASP A 154 23.75 -23.81 -12.70
CA ASP A 154 24.51 -22.83 -11.90
C ASP A 154 25.06 -21.67 -12.73
N HIS A 155 25.45 -21.91 -13.98
CA HIS A 155 25.97 -20.86 -14.88
C HIS A 155 24.92 -19.82 -15.31
N LEU A 156 23.62 -20.09 -15.11
CA LEU A 156 22.53 -19.13 -15.35
C LEU A 156 22.17 -18.33 -14.10
N LEU A 157 22.70 -18.73 -12.94
CA LEU A 157 22.52 -18.00 -11.68
C LEU A 157 23.58 -16.89 -11.55
N PRO A 158 23.27 -15.82 -10.81
CA PRO A 158 24.24 -14.79 -10.52
C PRO A 158 25.33 -15.32 -9.57
N SER A 159 26.59 -15.24 -10.00
CA SER A 159 27.75 -15.66 -9.21
C SER A 159 28.05 -14.64 -8.12
N THR A 160 27.42 -14.78 -6.95
CA THR A 160 27.58 -13.87 -5.81
C THR A 160 27.63 -14.63 -4.50
N ALA A 161 28.28 -14.03 -3.48
CA ALA A 161 28.24 -14.53 -2.11
C ALA A 161 26.90 -14.23 -1.39
N HIS A 162 26.03 -13.44 -2.01
CA HIS A 162 24.77 -13.01 -1.46
C HIS A 162 23.62 -13.92 -1.91
N PRO A 163 22.63 -14.18 -1.04
CA PRO A 163 21.52 -15.06 -1.39
C PRO A 163 20.63 -14.42 -2.47
N THR A 164 20.06 -15.24 -3.35
CA THR A 164 19.01 -14.82 -4.28
C THR A 164 17.63 -14.99 -3.66
N VAL A 165 16.62 -14.30 -4.18
CA VAL A 165 15.23 -14.48 -3.72
C VAL A 165 14.83 -15.95 -3.80
N LEU A 166 15.16 -16.66 -4.90
CA LEU A 166 14.87 -18.08 -5.06
C LEU A 166 15.51 -18.97 -3.98
N SER A 167 16.70 -18.62 -3.48
CA SER A 167 17.40 -19.39 -2.45
C SER A 167 16.78 -19.26 -1.05
N VAL A 168 16.07 -18.15 -0.80
CA VAL A 168 15.47 -17.84 0.52
C VAL A 168 14.00 -18.23 0.60
N ILE A 169 13.35 -18.50 -0.53
CA ILE A 169 11.95 -18.94 -0.58
C ILE A 169 11.84 -20.46 -0.69
N GLN A 170 10.81 -21.00 -0.06
CA GLN A 170 10.39 -22.39 -0.17
C GLN A 170 8.89 -22.46 -0.45
N SER A 171 8.46 -23.49 -1.18
CA SER A 171 7.04 -23.76 -1.42
C SER A 171 6.84 -25.26 -1.56
N GLU A 172 5.72 -25.75 -1.04
CA GLU A 172 5.29 -27.15 -1.21
C GLU A 172 4.95 -27.45 -2.68
N ASN A 173 4.49 -26.45 -3.43
CA ASN A 173 4.04 -26.65 -4.80
C ASN A 173 5.12 -26.17 -5.81
N PRO A 174 5.65 -27.07 -6.67
CA PRO A 174 6.69 -26.71 -7.64
C PRO A 174 6.20 -25.69 -8.68
N THR A 175 4.91 -25.66 -9.00
CA THR A 175 4.34 -24.66 -9.93
C THR A 175 4.54 -23.25 -9.41
N VAL A 176 4.40 -23.03 -8.10
CA VAL A 176 4.56 -21.70 -7.49
C VAL A 176 6.00 -21.21 -7.67
N LEU A 177 6.99 -22.05 -7.38
CA LEU A 177 8.41 -21.72 -7.60
C LEU A 177 8.70 -21.45 -9.07
N ASN A 178 8.17 -22.27 -9.98
CA ASN A 178 8.34 -22.10 -11.42
C ASN A 178 7.79 -20.75 -11.90
N VAL A 179 6.60 -20.34 -11.43
CA VAL A 179 6.01 -19.04 -11.77
C VAL A 179 6.84 -17.88 -11.20
N LEU A 180 7.38 -18.02 -9.99
CA LEU A 180 8.25 -17.00 -9.38
C LEU A 180 9.57 -16.84 -10.15
N VAL A 181 10.08 -17.90 -10.76
CA VAL A 181 11.23 -17.87 -11.68
C VAL A 181 10.82 -17.22 -13.01
N ASP A 182 9.82 -17.77 -13.70
CA ASP A 182 9.45 -17.35 -15.06
C ASP A 182 8.92 -15.90 -15.11
N GLN A 183 8.11 -15.48 -14.14
CA GLN A 183 7.49 -14.15 -14.11
C GLN A 183 8.22 -13.17 -13.19
N GLY A 184 8.76 -13.65 -12.07
CA GLY A 184 9.45 -12.82 -11.08
C GLY A 184 10.96 -12.67 -11.34
N SER A 185 11.58 -13.60 -12.08
CA SER A 185 13.04 -13.76 -12.15
C SER A 185 13.68 -13.87 -10.77
N ALA A 186 13.04 -14.59 -9.85
CA ALA A 186 13.48 -14.75 -8.46
C ALA A 186 14.91 -15.31 -8.34
N GLU A 187 15.37 -16.06 -9.33
CA GLU A 187 16.72 -16.63 -9.44
C GLU A 187 17.79 -15.58 -9.77
N ARG A 188 17.41 -14.43 -10.33
CA ARG A 188 18.30 -13.33 -10.75
C ARG A 188 18.21 -12.10 -9.87
N GLN A 189 17.40 -12.15 -8.81
CA GLN A 189 17.23 -11.08 -7.83
C GLN A 189 18.07 -11.39 -6.59
N VAL A 190 19.07 -10.53 -6.30
CA VAL A 190 20.02 -10.74 -5.19
C VAL A 190 19.64 -9.89 -3.98
N LEU A 191 19.81 -10.45 -2.78
CA LEU A 191 19.44 -9.86 -1.51
C LEU A 191 20.69 -9.47 -0.70
N VAL A 192 20.77 -8.22 -0.26
CA VAL A 192 21.92 -7.66 0.46
C VAL A 192 21.44 -6.97 1.74
N ARG A 193 22.24 -6.99 2.81
CA ARG A 193 21.83 -6.37 4.08
C ARG A 193 21.92 -4.85 3.96
N ASP A 194 23.12 -4.34 3.74
CA ASP A 194 23.39 -2.92 3.83
C ASP A 194 23.25 -2.19 2.49
N TYR A 195 22.94 -0.90 2.57
CA TYR A 195 22.79 -0.02 1.42
C TYR A 195 24.08 0.09 0.59
N GLU A 196 25.22 0.32 1.23
CA GLU A 196 26.51 0.48 0.54
C GLU A 196 26.96 -0.81 -0.15
N VAL A 197 26.74 -1.96 0.50
CA VAL A 197 27.03 -3.26 -0.11
C VAL A 197 26.10 -3.48 -1.31
N GLY A 198 24.82 -3.12 -1.19
CA GLY A 198 23.87 -3.20 -2.31
C GLY A 198 24.30 -2.37 -3.51
N LYS A 199 24.80 -1.15 -3.26
CA LYS A 199 25.31 -0.24 -4.29
C LYS A 199 26.53 -0.85 -5.00
N SER A 200 27.47 -1.40 -4.23
CA SER A 200 28.67 -2.02 -4.80
C SER A 200 28.34 -3.27 -5.61
N VAL A 201 27.45 -4.13 -5.11
CA VAL A 201 26.99 -5.34 -5.82
C VAL A 201 26.23 -4.98 -7.10
N ALA A 202 25.42 -3.91 -7.09
CA ALA A 202 24.60 -3.52 -8.24
C ALA A 202 25.37 -2.76 -9.34
N PHE A 203 26.41 -2.01 -8.97
CA PHE A 203 27.04 -1.02 -9.85
C PHE A 203 28.54 -1.24 -10.07
N ASP A 204 29.29 -1.61 -9.03
CA ASP A 204 30.74 -1.78 -9.10
C ASP A 204 31.12 -3.20 -9.54
N CYS A 205 30.37 -4.18 -9.06
CA CYS A 205 30.55 -5.59 -9.40
C CYS A 205 29.85 -5.93 -10.71
N ARG A 206 30.59 -6.38 -11.73
CA ARG A 206 30.01 -6.90 -12.98
C ARG A 206 29.61 -8.36 -12.84
N ILE A 207 28.53 -8.62 -12.10
CA ILE A 207 27.99 -9.96 -11.88
C ILE A 207 27.15 -10.39 -13.10
N GLN A 208 27.48 -11.52 -13.69
CA GLN A 208 26.71 -12.12 -14.79
C GLN A 208 25.32 -12.56 -14.29
N ASN A 209 24.32 -12.48 -15.16
CA ASN A 209 22.93 -12.89 -14.87
C ASN A 209 22.26 -12.18 -13.68
N LEU A 210 22.84 -11.11 -13.13
CA LEU A 210 22.15 -10.25 -12.16
C LEU A 210 21.04 -9.45 -12.87
N LYS A 211 19.86 -9.36 -12.27
CA LYS A 211 18.75 -8.52 -12.77
C LYS A 211 18.56 -7.28 -11.90
N ASP A 212 18.29 -7.51 -10.61
CA ASP A 212 17.99 -6.49 -9.62
C ASP A 212 18.63 -6.88 -8.27
N VAL A 213 19.06 -5.89 -7.48
CA VAL A 213 19.54 -6.06 -6.10
C VAL A 213 18.53 -5.41 -5.16
N TYR A 214 18.22 -6.09 -4.06
CA TYR A 214 17.31 -5.60 -3.02
C TYR A 214 18.02 -5.57 -1.67
N THR A 215 17.91 -4.46 -0.94
CA THR A 215 18.42 -4.38 0.43
C THR A 215 17.42 -4.97 1.43
N SER A 216 17.85 -5.30 2.65
CA SER A 216 16.94 -5.71 3.74
C SER A 216 15.88 -4.66 4.03
N ASP A 217 16.23 -3.38 3.84
CA ASP A 217 15.34 -2.23 3.99
C ASP A 217 14.47 -1.96 2.73
N GLY A 218 14.50 -2.84 1.74
CA GLY A 218 13.61 -2.80 0.58
C GLY A 218 13.99 -1.79 -0.51
N TYR A 219 15.22 -1.24 -0.50
CA TYR A 219 15.71 -0.46 -1.64
C TYR A 219 15.94 -1.38 -2.83
N LYS A 220 15.54 -0.94 -4.01
CA LYS A 220 15.79 -1.66 -5.27
C LYS A 220 16.89 -0.95 -6.05
N MET A 221 17.94 -1.67 -6.39
CA MET A 221 19.10 -1.15 -7.13
C MET A 221 19.32 -1.97 -8.38
N PHE A 222 19.49 -1.32 -9.53
CA PHE A 222 19.73 -2.03 -10.78
C PHE A 222 20.40 -1.15 -11.84
N SER A 223 21.11 -1.80 -12.76
CA SER A 223 21.73 -1.18 -13.94
C SER A 223 20.98 -1.59 -15.20
N ARG A 224 20.73 -0.64 -16.11
CA ARG A 224 20.22 -0.89 -17.48
C ARG A 224 21.08 -0.12 -18.47
N GLY A 225 21.96 -0.83 -19.19
CA GLY A 225 22.94 -0.18 -20.04
C GLY A 225 23.89 0.69 -19.21
N SER A 226 24.01 1.97 -19.57
CA SER A 226 24.81 2.95 -18.82
C SER A 226 24.10 3.59 -17.64
N VAL A 227 22.78 3.36 -17.47
CA VAL A 227 21.98 4.00 -16.42
C VAL A 227 21.99 3.15 -15.16
N GLN A 228 22.40 3.77 -14.06
CA GLN A 228 22.32 3.23 -12.71
C GLN A 228 21.10 3.83 -12.01
N THR A 229 20.28 3.01 -11.35
CA THR A 229 19.05 3.47 -10.69
C THR A 229 18.88 2.84 -9.33
N ILE A 230 18.54 3.68 -8.36
CA ILE A 230 18.19 3.29 -6.98
C ILE A 230 16.78 3.79 -6.72
N LEU A 231 15.87 2.88 -6.38
CA LEU A 231 14.50 3.20 -6.01
C LEU A 231 14.30 2.96 -4.51
N PRO A 232 13.76 3.93 -3.77
CA PRO A 232 13.45 3.74 -2.36
C PRO A 232 12.31 2.72 -2.18
N PRO A 233 12.25 2.07 -1.01
CA PRO A 233 11.17 1.14 -0.69
C PRO A 233 9.81 1.83 -0.79
N ASN A 234 8.87 1.22 -1.51
CA ASN A 234 7.50 1.71 -1.54
C ASN A 234 6.79 1.32 -0.24
N ARG A 235 6.94 2.17 0.80
CA ARG A 235 6.32 1.97 2.13
C ARG A 235 4.79 2.08 2.15
N LYS A 236 4.14 2.35 1.01
CA LYS A 236 2.67 2.36 0.91
C LYS A 236 2.05 0.95 0.95
N GLY A 237 2.87 -0.11 0.94
CA GLY A 237 2.44 -1.49 1.10
C GLY A 237 2.55 -1.99 2.54
N ASN A 238 1.60 -2.83 2.95
CA ASN A 238 1.61 -3.59 4.20
C ASN A 238 2.95 -4.30 4.40
N VAL A 239 3.81 -3.78 5.26
CA VAL A 239 5.12 -4.38 5.58
C VAL A 239 4.89 -5.69 6.35
N GLY A 240 5.58 -6.77 5.96
CA GLY A 240 5.59 -8.04 6.70
C GLY A 240 4.48 -9.01 6.28
N ARG A 241 4.09 -9.03 5.01
CA ARG A 241 3.15 -10.01 4.44
C ARG A 241 3.62 -11.47 4.53
N LEU A 242 4.94 -11.69 4.51
CA LEU A 242 5.60 -13.00 4.58
C LEU A 242 6.24 -13.26 5.96
N CYS A 243 6.07 -12.34 6.91
CA CYS A 243 6.62 -12.47 8.25
C CYS A 243 5.76 -13.40 9.12
N SER A 244 6.37 -14.41 9.76
CA SER A 244 5.68 -15.33 10.68
C SER A 244 5.59 -14.79 12.12
N SER A 245 6.51 -13.92 12.53
CA SER A 245 6.61 -13.33 13.88
C SER A 245 5.68 -12.11 14.10
N LEU A 246 4.49 -12.10 13.49
CA LEU A 246 3.49 -11.05 13.72
C LEU A 246 3.10 -10.90 15.20
N GLY A 247 3.17 -11.99 15.98
CA GLY A 247 2.86 -11.99 17.41
C GLY A 247 3.79 -11.11 18.23
N GLU A 248 5.10 -11.19 18.02
CA GLU A 248 6.09 -10.39 18.75
C GLU A 248 5.91 -8.89 18.47
N LYS A 249 5.63 -8.54 17.21
CA LYS A 249 5.36 -7.17 16.81
C LYS A 249 4.05 -6.62 17.35
N ILE A 250 3.02 -7.47 17.50
CA ILE A 250 1.79 -7.11 18.21
C ILE A 250 2.12 -6.82 19.68
N THR A 251 2.91 -7.67 20.35
CA THR A 251 3.28 -7.45 21.77
C THR A 251 4.10 -6.18 21.96
N GLU A 252 5.02 -5.86 21.06
CA GLU A 252 5.81 -4.61 21.09
C GLU A 252 4.90 -3.37 20.97
N MET A 253 3.97 -3.37 20.02
CA MET A 253 3.01 -2.27 19.87
C MET A 253 2.01 -2.19 21.04
N GLU A 254 1.65 -3.31 21.65
CA GLU A 254 0.81 -3.33 22.85
C GLU A 254 1.55 -2.72 24.06
N LEU A 255 2.85 -3.00 24.20
CA LEU A 255 3.71 -2.35 25.19
C LEU A 255 3.85 -0.84 24.92
N GLU A 256 4.05 -0.42 23.67
CA GLU A 256 4.09 1.02 23.28
C GLU A 256 2.77 1.71 23.64
N ILE A 257 1.62 1.07 23.38
CA ILE A 257 0.30 1.60 23.79
C ILE A 257 0.18 1.70 25.31
N ALA A 258 0.66 0.70 26.05
CA ALA A 258 0.63 0.72 27.51
C ALA A 258 1.45 1.88 28.07
N ASP A 259 2.63 2.14 27.48
CA ASP A 259 3.49 3.25 27.86
C ASP A 259 2.87 4.60 27.53
N ILE A 260 2.33 4.79 26.30
CA ILE A 260 1.67 6.04 25.93
C ILE A 260 0.43 6.29 26.81
N LYS A 261 -0.32 5.23 27.18
CA LYS A 261 -1.45 5.36 28.11
C LYS A 261 -1.01 5.79 29.50
N ARG A 262 0.12 5.27 30.01
CA ARG A 262 0.68 5.66 31.30
C ARG A 262 1.08 7.13 31.28
N ASN A 263 1.81 7.55 30.26
CA ASN A 263 2.19 8.94 30.06
C ASN A 263 0.95 9.84 29.98
N MET A 264 -0.08 9.45 29.22
CA MET A 264 -1.34 10.19 29.17
C MET A 264 -2.02 10.29 30.53
N SER A 265 -2.05 9.21 31.34
CA SER A 265 -2.65 9.27 32.67
C SER A 265 -1.90 10.24 33.59
N GLU A 266 -0.56 10.22 33.54
CA GLU A 266 0.28 11.17 34.27
C GLU A 266 0.00 12.60 33.82
N THR A 267 0.03 12.89 32.51
CA THR A 267 -0.29 14.23 31.97
C THR A 267 -1.71 14.67 32.38
N THR A 268 -2.71 13.78 32.38
CA THR A 268 -4.06 14.14 32.82
C THR A 268 -4.15 14.44 34.31
N GLU A 269 -3.37 13.77 35.16
CA GLU A 269 -3.27 14.13 36.58
C GLU A 269 -2.55 15.47 36.76
N HIS A 270 -1.52 15.74 35.97
CA HIS A 270 -0.82 17.01 35.96
C HIS A 270 -1.70 18.18 35.49
N VAL A 271 -2.69 17.95 34.62
CA VAL A 271 -3.67 18.97 34.18
C VAL A 271 -4.68 19.35 35.28
N LYS A 272 -5.02 18.45 36.21
CA LYS A 272 -6.02 18.73 37.26
C LYS A 272 -5.62 19.89 38.18
N LYS A 273 -4.32 20.00 38.51
CA LYS A 273 -3.79 21.08 39.36
C LYS A 273 -3.97 22.47 38.74
N PRO A 274 -3.44 22.76 37.53
CA PRO A 274 -3.62 24.06 36.89
C PRO A 274 -5.09 24.36 36.54
N VAL A 275 -5.94 23.36 36.31
CA VAL A 275 -7.38 23.57 36.15
C VAL A 275 -8.02 24.07 37.45
N ALA A 276 -7.68 23.47 38.60
CA ALA A 276 -8.13 23.96 39.91
C ALA A 276 -7.59 25.36 40.20
N ASP A 277 -6.31 25.62 39.91
CA ASP A 277 -5.69 26.95 40.07
C ASP A 277 -6.39 28.00 39.19
N ARG A 278 -6.81 27.62 37.97
CA ARG A 278 -7.59 28.48 37.07
C ARG A 278 -8.96 28.83 37.67
N GLU A 279 -9.68 27.86 38.22
CA GLU A 279 -10.99 28.07 38.85
C GLU A 279 -10.88 28.97 40.09
N ASP A 280 -9.83 28.77 40.90
CA ASP A 280 -9.53 29.60 42.06
C ASP A 280 -9.17 31.04 41.66
N ILE A 281 -8.37 31.24 40.61
CA ILE A 281 -8.05 32.59 40.11
C ILE A 281 -9.28 33.25 39.48
N GLU A 282 -10.10 32.50 38.74
CA GLU A 282 -11.32 33.03 38.14
C GLU A 282 -12.34 33.49 39.19
N SER A 283 -12.48 32.75 40.29
CA SER A 283 -13.31 33.16 41.43
C SER A 283 -12.79 34.43 42.09
N LYS A 284 -11.46 34.54 42.32
CA LYS A 284 -10.82 35.76 42.84
C LYS A 284 -11.02 36.96 41.92
N ILE A 285 -10.91 36.79 40.60
CA ILE A 285 -11.18 37.86 39.62
C ILE A 285 -12.65 38.28 39.68
N LYS A 286 -13.60 37.33 39.79
CA LYS A 286 -15.03 37.64 39.93
C LYS A 286 -15.33 38.41 41.22
N ASP A 287 -14.70 38.05 42.33
CA ASP A 287 -14.86 38.74 43.60
C ASP A 287 -14.26 40.15 43.58
N LEU A 288 -13.09 40.33 42.96
CA LEU A 288 -12.49 41.65 42.75
C LEU A 288 -13.35 42.54 41.84
N LYS A 289 -13.90 41.98 40.75
CA LYS A 289 -14.85 42.70 39.88
C LYS A 289 -16.09 43.16 40.63
N ARG A 290 -16.66 42.33 41.51
CA ARG A 290 -17.80 42.71 42.35
C ARG A 290 -17.44 43.85 43.29
N LYS A 291 -16.33 43.75 44.02
CA LYS A 291 -15.84 44.80 44.94
C LYS A 291 -15.60 46.12 44.20
N ARG A 292 -14.97 46.07 43.03
CA ARG A 292 -14.71 47.25 42.19
C ARG A 292 -16.01 47.95 41.79
N VAL A 293 -17.00 47.19 41.31
CA VAL A 293 -18.30 47.74 40.88
C VAL A 293 -19.07 48.34 42.07
N ASP A 294 -19.02 47.71 43.24
CA ASP A 294 -19.68 48.22 44.43
C ASP A 294 -19.03 49.52 44.93
N GLU A 295 -17.69 49.61 44.88
CA GLU A 295 -16.94 50.83 45.22
C GLU A 295 -17.12 51.95 44.20
N GLU A 296 -17.18 51.64 42.89
CA GLU A 296 -17.49 52.60 41.84
C GLU A 296 -18.91 53.17 42.01
N ARG A 297 -19.90 52.33 42.33
CA ARG A 297 -21.27 52.80 42.66
C ARG A 297 -21.30 53.66 43.94
N PHE A 298 -20.50 53.31 44.94
CA PHE A 298 -20.40 54.09 46.19
C PHE A 298 -19.78 55.47 45.95
N LEU A 299 -18.73 55.53 45.11
CA LEU A 299 -18.12 56.76 44.64
C LEU A 299 -19.14 57.65 43.91
N GLU A 300 -19.91 57.08 42.98
CA GLU A 300 -20.90 57.83 42.20
C GLU A 300 -21.99 58.44 43.11
N ARG A 301 -22.49 57.66 44.08
CA ARG A 301 -23.45 58.16 45.09
C ARG A 301 -22.88 59.32 45.92
N LYS A 302 -21.60 59.24 46.30
CA LYS A 302 -20.93 60.31 47.08
C LYS A 302 -20.67 61.55 46.24
N LYS A 303 -20.43 61.40 44.94
CA LYS A 303 -20.23 62.52 44.00
C LYS A 303 -21.50 63.37 43.86
N VAL A 304 -22.66 62.72 43.70
CA VAL A 304 -23.99 63.37 43.66
C VAL A 304 -24.29 64.14 44.95
N GLN A 305 -24.02 63.54 46.12
CA GLN A 305 -24.19 64.22 47.43
C GLN A 305 -23.31 65.48 47.59
N LEU A 306 -22.14 65.51 46.94
CA LEU A 306 -21.19 66.62 47.02
C LEU A 306 -21.57 67.77 46.07
N GLU A 307 -22.23 67.47 44.95
CA GLU A 307 -22.81 68.49 44.07
C GLU A 307 -24.05 69.18 44.68
N ASP A 308 -24.85 68.46 45.47
CA ASP A 308 -26.00 69.03 46.17
C ASP A 308 -25.59 69.94 47.35
N ALA A 309 -24.49 69.61 48.05
CA ALA A 309 -23.94 70.44 49.13
C ALA A 309 -23.24 71.72 48.62
N LYS A 310 -22.75 71.74 47.38
CA LYS A 310 -22.13 72.93 46.77
C LYS A 310 -23.15 73.94 46.26
N LYS A 311 -24.42 73.56 46.08
CA LYS A 311 -25.52 74.49 45.68
C LYS A 311 -26.13 75.26 46.86
N THR A 312 -25.75 74.96 48.11
CA THR A 312 -26.39 75.49 49.33
C THR A 312 -25.52 76.41 50.20
N SER A 313 -24.28 76.73 49.80
CA SER A 313 -23.36 77.51 50.66
C SER A 313 -22.72 78.73 49.99
N ALA A 314 -23.49 79.52 49.23
CA ALA A 314 -23.05 80.80 48.69
C ALA A 314 -24.12 81.89 48.88
N ASP A 315 -24.43 82.24 50.13
CA ASP A 315 -25.04 83.53 50.47
C ASP A 315 -24.92 83.81 51.99
N ASN A 316 -24.18 84.88 52.36
CA ASN A 316 -24.55 85.85 53.41
C ASN A 316 -23.39 86.79 53.84
N ASN A 317 -23.54 88.06 53.44
CA ASN A 317 -23.47 89.33 54.20
C ASN A 317 -22.16 89.93 54.78
N ARG A 318 -21.71 91.00 54.07
CA ARG A 318 -21.63 92.44 54.45
C ARG A 318 -21.37 92.89 55.92
N GLY A 319 -20.34 93.75 56.09
CA GLY A 319 -20.54 95.19 56.39
C GLY A 319 -20.02 95.86 57.70
N THR A 320 -19.10 96.82 57.53
CA THR A 320 -19.14 98.25 58.03
C THR A 320 -18.41 98.72 59.33
N LEU A 321 -17.36 99.54 59.12
CA LEU A 321 -16.89 100.85 59.68
C LEU A 321 -16.68 101.18 61.20
N SER A 322 -15.50 101.79 61.44
CA SER A 322 -15.12 103.04 62.17
C SER A 322 -14.61 103.04 63.63
N ASP A 323 -13.35 103.54 63.78
CA ASP A 323 -12.71 104.46 64.79
C ASP A 323 -13.08 104.44 66.30
N THR A 324 -12.23 104.68 67.31
CA THR A 324 -10.81 105.07 67.51
C THR A 324 -10.43 104.95 69.02
N SER A 325 -9.13 104.83 69.31
CA SER A 325 -8.37 105.33 70.50
C SER A 325 -8.55 104.70 71.90
N GLU A 326 -7.49 104.12 72.49
CA GLU A 326 -6.58 104.79 73.45
C GLU A 326 -5.51 103.83 74.04
N LEU A 327 -4.25 104.25 73.92
CA LEU A 327 -3.03 103.58 74.37
C LEU A 327 -2.82 103.77 75.88
N GLU A 328 -3.10 102.75 76.67
CA GLU A 328 -2.38 102.41 77.93
C GLU A 328 -2.72 100.98 78.42
N ALA A 329 -3.55 100.23 77.67
CA ALA A 329 -3.80 98.78 77.81
C ALA A 329 -2.94 97.88 76.88
N GLU A 330 -2.17 98.46 75.96
CA GLU A 330 -1.48 97.75 74.86
C GLU A 330 -0.40 96.74 75.28
N LYS A 331 0.14 96.82 76.50
CA LYS A 331 1.25 95.93 76.90
C LYS A 331 0.80 94.51 77.30
N MET A 332 -0.45 94.36 77.77
CA MET A 332 -1.02 93.05 78.12
C MET A 332 -1.77 92.41 76.94
N GLN A 333 -2.29 93.24 76.03
CA GLN A 333 -2.89 92.81 74.75
C GLN A 333 -1.83 92.20 73.80
N LEU A 334 -0.62 92.78 73.74
CA LEU A 334 0.44 92.30 72.83
C LEU A 334 0.87 90.84 73.06
N LEU A 335 0.74 90.30 74.28
CA LEU A 335 1.04 88.88 74.55
C LEU A 335 -0.09 87.96 74.05
N VAL A 336 -1.35 88.38 74.18
CA VAL A 336 -2.51 87.67 73.61
C VAL A 336 -2.50 87.76 72.08
N ASP A 337 -2.11 88.90 71.51
CA ASP A 337 -2.00 89.10 70.07
C ASP A 337 -0.88 88.25 69.43
N ILE A 338 0.20 87.96 70.16
CA ILE A 338 1.25 87.05 69.70
C ILE A 338 0.72 85.61 69.67
N GLU A 339 0.03 85.17 70.71
CA GLU A 339 -0.61 83.84 70.75
C GLU A 339 -1.69 83.69 69.66
N GLU A 340 -2.50 84.71 69.43
CA GLU A 340 -3.47 84.72 68.33
C GLU A 340 -2.78 84.70 66.95
N LYS A 341 -1.69 85.46 66.78
CA LYS A 341 -0.93 85.45 65.51
C LYS A 341 -0.23 84.12 65.27
N GLU A 342 0.30 83.45 66.29
CA GLU A 342 0.85 82.09 66.15
C GLU A 342 -0.24 81.06 65.78
N LEU A 343 -1.44 81.18 66.35
CA LEU A 343 -2.58 80.33 66.02
C LEU A 343 -3.07 80.57 64.58
N VAL A 344 -3.06 81.83 64.12
CA VAL A 344 -3.32 82.19 62.73
C VAL A 344 -2.23 81.63 61.80
N LEU A 345 -0.95 81.67 62.21
CA LEU A 345 0.18 81.17 61.42
C LEU A 345 0.18 79.63 61.31
N GLN A 346 -0.18 78.92 62.39
CA GLN A 346 -0.42 77.48 62.33
C GLN A 346 -1.61 77.16 61.41
N LYS A 347 -2.69 77.93 61.50
CA LYS A 347 -3.87 77.76 60.64
C LYS A 347 -3.57 78.05 59.17
N THR A 348 -2.69 79.00 58.85
CA THR A 348 -2.25 79.26 57.49
C THR A 348 -1.27 78.19 56.98
N ASN A 349 -0.36 77.66 57.82
CA ASN A 349 0.53 76.55 57.45
C ASN A 349 -0.25 75.25 57.17
N VAL A 350 -1.29 74.95 57.95
CA VAL A 350 -2.18 73.80 57.67
C VAL A 350 -2.96 74.00 56.37
N ARG A 351 -3.34 75.23 56.02
CA ARG A 351 -3.96 75.54 54.73
C ARG A 351 -2.97 75.44 53.57
N LEU A 352 -1.74 75.88 53.77
CA LEU A 352 -0.67 75.82 52.76
C LEU A 352 -0.28 74.38 52.45
N THR A 353 -0.10 73.54 53.47
CA THR A 353 0.20 72.11 53.30
C THR A 353 -0.94 71.35 52.64
N LYS A 354 -2.21 71.65 52.97
CA LYS A 354 -3.37 71.11 52.24
C LYS A 354 -3.39 71.57 50.78
N ALA A 355 -3.12 72.84 50.51
CA ALA A 355 -3.07 73.36 49.15
C ALA A 355 -1.95 72.74 48.31
N LEU A 356 -0.78 72.49 48.91
CA LEU A 356 0.33 71.79 48.26
C LEU A 356 0.01 70.31 48.00
N GLN A 357 -0.64 69.63 48.95
CA GLN A 357 -1.09 68.25 48.76
C GLN A 357 -2.14 68.16 47.64
N ASP A 358 -3.11 69.08 47.61
CA ASP A 358 -4.11 69.15 46.55
C ASP A 358 -3.52 69.48 45.18
N GLU A 359 -2.43 70.26 45.11
CA GLU A 359 -1.68 70.53 43.86
C GLU A 359 -0.93 69.28 43.40
N HIS A 360 -0.23 68.60 44.31
CA HIS A 360 0.47 67.35 44.03
C HIS A 360 -0.49 66.25 43.57
N ASP A 361 -1.63 66.08 44.23
CA ASP A 361 -2.65 65.10 43.87
C ASP A 361 -3.28 65.43 42.50
N ARG A 362 -3.51 66.71 42.19
CA ARG A 362 -3.95 67.14 40.86
C ARG A 362 -2.91 66.85 39.79
N ARG A 363 -1.62 67.10 40.09
CA ARG A 363 -0.51 66.87 39.16
C ARG A 363 -0.32 65.38 38.87
N ALA A 364 -0.47 64.52 39.88
CA ALA A 364 -0.47 63.08 39.72
C ALA A 364 -1.64 62.61 38.85
N CYS A 365 -2.87 63.08 39.13
CA CYS A 365 -4.05 62.76 38.31
C CYS A 365 -3.88 63.20 36.84
N TYR A 366 -3.26 64.36 36.61
CA TYR A 366 -3.00 64.86 35.25
C TYR A 366 -1.99 64.00 34.50
N LYS A 367 -0.96 63.50 35.22
CA LYS A 367 0.03 62.59 34.65
C LYS A 367 -0.61 61.24 34.29
N ASP A 368 -1.38 60.66 35.20
CA ASP A 368 -2.07 59.39 34.96
C ASP A 368 -3.07 59.49 33.79
N PHE A 369 -3.77 60.64 33.68
CA PHE A 369 -4.64 60.92 32.54
C PHE A 369 -3.86 60.96 31.22
N ILE A 370 -2.74 61.67 31.17
CA ILE A 370 -1.90 61.75 29.98
C ILE A 370 -1.36 60.36 29.59
N ASP A 371 -0.90 59.57 30.55
CA ASP A 371 -0.39 58.23 30.29
C ASP A 371 -1.50 57.28 29.78
N SER A 372 -2.74 57.42 30.27
CA SER A 372 -3.89 56.67 29.76
C SER A 372 -4.25 57.04 28.31
N VAL A 373 -4.20 58.32 27.97
CA VAL A 373 -4.47 58.81 26.62
C VAL A 373 -3.39 58.32 25.64
N TYR A 374 -2.12 58.32 26.04
CA TYR A 374 -1.04 57.76 25.21
C TYR A 374 -1.18 56.25 25.00
N SER A 375 -1.66 55.50 25.99
CA SER A 375 -1.93 54.06 25.86
C SER A 375 -3.09 53.76 24.91
N GLU A 376 -4.16 54.56 24.93
CA GLU A 376 -5.31 54.39 24.03
C GLU A 376 -4.97 54.82 22.60
N VAL A 377 -4.26 55.93 22.41
CA VAL A 377 -3.78 56.38 21.09
C VAL A 377 -2.80 55.36 20.48
N GLY A 378 -1.92 54.77 21.30
CA GLY A 378 -1.04 53.68 20.86
C GLY A 378 -1.80 52.45 20.38
N SER A 379 -2.92 52.12 21.03
CA SER A 379 -3.78 50.99 20.64
C SER A 379 -4.55 51.27 19.34
N SER A 380 -5.00 52.50 19.12
CA SER A 380 -5.65 52.93 17.87
C SER A 380 -4.70 52.84 16.67
N ASN A 381 -3.45 53.27 16.84
CA ASN A 381 -2.45 53.23 15.77
C ASN A 381 -2.13 51.80 15.31
N ILE A 382 -2.18 50.81 16.21
CA ILE A 382 -1.98 49.39 15.88
C ILE A 382 -3.16 48.89 15.04
N LEU A 383 -4.39 49.21 15.43
CA LEU A 383 -5.60 48.85 14.68
C LEU A 383 -5.61 49.49 13.28
N ASP A 384 -5.20 50.75 13.16
CA ASP A 384 -5.09 51.43 11.86
C ASP A 384 -4.04 50.76 10.97
N HIS A 385 -2.91 50.33 11.53
CA HIS A 385 -1.89 49.59 10.79
C HIS A 385 -2.40 48.22 10.31
N GLU A 386 -3.14 47.49 11.15
CA GLU A 386 -3.75 46.21 10.77
C GLU A 386 -4.81 46.37 9.66
N ILE A 387 -5.59 47.45 9.71
CA ILE A 387 -6.57 47.77 8.66
C ILE A 387 -5.88 48.08 7.33
N GLU A 388 -4.80 48.86 7.35
CA GLU A 388 -4.02 49.14 6.12
C GLU A 388 -3.40 47.87 5.54
N LEU A 389 -2.82 46.99 6.38
CA LEU A 389 -2.31 45.69 5.93
C LEU A 389 -3.41 44.80 5.34
N ALA A 390 -4.63 44.86 5.87
CA ALA A 390 -5.76 44.13 5.32
C ALA A 390 -6.19 44.69 3.94
N LYS A 391 -6.21 46.02 3.77
CA LYS A 391 -6.50 46.67 2.49
C LYS A 391 -5.47 46.33 1.42
N GLU A 392 -4.18 46.36 1.76
CA GLU A 392 -3.10 45.98 0.83
C GLU A 392 -3.25 44.54 0.34
N LYS A 393 -3.56 43.60 1.26
CA LYS A 393 -3.82 42.20 0.90
C LYS A 393 -5.04 42.04 0.00
N LEU A 394 -6.11 42.80 0.27
CA LEU A 394 -7.34 42.77 -0.53
C LEU A 394 -7.06 43.30 -1.95
N HIS A 395 -6.36 44.41 -2.06
CA HIS A 395 -5.96 44.98 -3.35
C HIS A 395 -5.02 44.05 -4.13
N ALA A 396 -4.06 43.40 -3.47
CA ALA A 396 -3.21 42.39 -4.10
C ALA A 396 -4.04 41.20 -4.64
N ALA A 397 -5.01 40.71 -3.87
CA ALA A 397 -5.90 39.64 -4.30
C ALA A 397 -6.82 40.05 -5.47
N GLU A 398 -7.27 41.30 -5.52
CA GLU A 398 -8.03 41.85 -6.64
C GLU A 398 -7.18 41.95 -7.91
N GLN A 399 -5.92 42.37 -7.79
CA GLN A 399 -4.97 42.39 -8.91
C GLN A 399 -4.67 40.98 -9.45
N ASP A 400 -4.46 40.00 -8.56
CA ASP A 400 -4.27 38.61 -8.94
C ASP A 400 -5.50 38.05 -9.67
N LYS A 401 -6.70 38.33 -9.15
CA LYS A 401 -7.96 37.93 -9.81
C LYS A 401 -8.05 38.50 -11.22
N ALA A 402 -7.83 39.81 -11.38
CA ALA A 402 -7.86 40.46 -12.69
C ALA A 402 -6.79 39.91 -13.65
N HIS A 403 -5.62 39.54 -13.12
CA HIS A 403 -4.55 38.90 -13.90
C HIS A 403 -5.00 37.54 -14.46
N TYR A 404 -5.55 36.68 -13.62
CA TYR A 404 -6.01 35.34 -14.03
C TYR A 404 -7.25 35.40 -14.94
N GLU A 405 -8.19 36.31 -14.70
CA GLU A 405 -9.33 36.56 -15.59
C GLU A 405 -8.84 37.03 -16.97
N GLY A 406 -7.88 37.95 -17.03
CA GLY A 406 -7.27 38.38 -18.28
C GLY A 406 -6.54 37.27 -19.04
N ILE A 407 -5.88 36.34 -18.34
CA ILE A 407 -5.27 35.15 -18.96
C ILE A 407 -6.34 34.20 -19.52
N MET A 408 -7.42 33.98 -18.76
CA MET A 408 -8.52 33.12 -19.17
C MET A 408 -9.17 33.64 -20.46
N GLU A 409 -9.45 34.94 -20.52
CA GLU A 409 -10.07 35.58 -21.69
C GLU A 409 -9.15 35.66 -22.91
N LYS A 410 -7.87 36.00 -22.72
CA LYS A 410 -6.96 36.26 -23.84
C LYS A 410 -6.27 35.02 -24.41
N LYS A 411 -6.03 34.00 -23.59
CA LYS A 411 -5.28 32.80 -23.99
C LYS A 411 -6.17 31.55 -23.99
N VAL A 412 -6.80 31.25 -22.86
CA VAL A 412 -7.43 29.94 -22.67
C VAL A 412 -8.73 29.80 -23.46
N LEU A 413 -9.64 30.78 -23.38
CA LEU A 413 -10.93 30.71 -24.07
C LEU A 413 -10.81 30.71 -25.61
N PRO A 414 -9.94 31.53 -26.25
CA PRO A 414 -9.73 31.46 -27.69
C PRO A 414 -9.16 30.11 -28.14
N ASP A 415 -8.17 29.58 -27.43
CA ASP A 415 -7.57 28.28 -27.76
C ASP A 415 -8.59 27.14 -27.65
N ILE A 416 -9.45 27.16 -26.63
CA ILE A 416 -10.56 26.20 -26.49
C ILE A 416 -11.54 26.33 -27.65
N LYS A 417 -11.97 27.55 -27.99
CA LYS A 417 -12.91 27.77 -29.11
C LYS A 417 -12.32 27.33 -30.45
N MET A 418 -11.03 27.55 -30.67
CA MET A 418 -10.34 27.05 -31.85
C MET A 418 -10.31 25.52 -31.88
N ALA A 419 -9.97 24.87 -30.77
CA ALA A 419 -9.96 23.41 -30.67
C ALA A 419 -11.37 22.80 -30.84
N GLU A 420 -12.41 23.46 -30.34
CA GLU A 420 -13.81 23.06 -30.54
C GLU A 420 -14.20 23.15 -32.02
N ALA A 421 -13.83 24.22 -32.72
CA ALA A 421 -14.07 24.35 -34.16
C ALA A 421 -13.31 23.29 -34.97
N GLU A 422 -12.04 23.03 -34.66
CA GLU A 422 -11.26 21.95 -35.28
C GLU A 422 -11.89 20.57 -35.06
N TYR A 423 -12.41 20.33 -33.85
CA TYR A 423 -13.11 19.10 -33.53
C TYR A 423 -14.39 18.92 -34.36
N GLU A 424 -15.20 19.97 -34.52
CA GLU A 424 -16.41 19.93 -35.35
C GLU A 424 -16.08 19.63 -36.82
N ASP A 425 -15.03 20.25 -37.36
CA ASP A 425 -14.59 20.01 -38.73
C ASP A 425 -14.06 18.58 -38.93
N LEU A 426 -13.27 18.06 -37.98
CA LEU A 426 -12.83 16.67 -37.98
C LEU A 426 -14.00 15.68 -37.86
N GLN A 427 -15.04 16.04 -37.09
CA GLN A 427 -16.24 15.22 -36.96
C GLN A 427 -17.03 15.17 -38.27
N LYS A 428 -17.20 16.30 -38.97
CA LYS A 428 -17.82 16.35 -40.31
C LYS A 428 -17.01 15.52 -41.30
N LEU A 429 -15.68 15.70 -41.33
CA LEU A 429 -14.79 14.94 -42.22
C LEU A 429 -14.86 13.43 -41.96
N ARG A 430 -14.95 13.01 -40.69
CA ARG A 430 -15.14 11.61 -40.32
C ARG A 430 -16.46 11.07 -40.87
N GLN A 431 -17.56 11.81 -40.73
CA GLN A 431 -18.87 11.38 -41.23
C GLN A 431 -18.87 11.24 -42.76
N GLU A 432 -18.26 12.18 -43.48
CA GLU A 432 -18.13 12.11 -44.94
C GLU A 432 -17.28 10.93 -45.39
N ASN A 433 -16.12 10.71 -44.75
CA ASN A 433 -15.25 9.59 -45.06
C ASN A 433 -15.90 8.25 -44.73
N PHE A 434 -16.69 8.19 -43.66
CA PHE A 434 -17.48 7.01 -43.32
C PHE A 434 -18.52 6.69 -44.39
N LYS A 435 -19.26 7.70 -44.89
CA LYS A 435 -20.22 7.53 -46.00
C LYS A 435 -19.52 7.00 -47.25
N LYS A 436 -18.36 7.53 -47.60
CA LYS A 436 -17.55 7.04 -48.74
C LYS A 436 -17.07 5.60 -48.54
N ALA A 437 -16.60 5.26 -47.34
CA ALA A 437 -16.10 3.92 -47.03
C ALA A 437 -17.21 2.85 -47.01
N SER A 438 -18.40 3.20 -46.51
CA SER A 438 -19.56 2.30 -46.42
C SER A 438 -20.08 1.84 -47.78
N ILE A 439 -19.76 2.54 -48.87
CA ILE A 439 -20.09 2.11 -50.24
C ILE A 439 -19.22 0.92 -50.67
N ILE A 440 -18.00 0.81 -50.14
CA ILE A 440 -16.99 -0.19 -50.56
C ILE A 440 -17.04 -1.43 -49.66
N CYS A 441 -17.14 -1.25 -48.35
CA CYS A 441 -17.09 -2.34 -47.37
C CYS A 441 -17.85 -1.96 -46.10
N SER A 442 -18.49 -2.95 -45.48
CA SER A 442 -19.20 -2.74 -44.21
C SER A 442 -18.22 -2.65 -43.03
N GLN A 443 -18.58 -1.89 -42.00
CA GLN A 443 -17.72 -1.72 -40.82
C GLN A 443 -17.42 -3.05 -40.11
N SER A 444 -18.40 -3.95 -40.06
CA SER A 444 -18.27 -5.27 -39.43
C SER A 444 -17.23 -6.16 -40.11
N GLU A 445 -17.10 -6.06 -41.44
CA GLU A 445 -16.08 -6.79 -42.20
C GLU A 445 -14.68 -6.27 -41.88
N VAL A 446 -14.50 -4.95 -41.77
CA VAL A 446 -13.22 -4.33 -41.38
C VAL A 446 -12.82 -4.69 -39.95
N GLU A 447 -13.79 -4.74 -39.04
CA GLU A 447 -13.58 -5.17 -37.65
C GLU A 447 -13.23 -6.66 -37.55
N SER A 448 -13.87 -7.52 -38.36
CA SER A 448 -13.56 -8.95 -38.43
C SER A 448 -12.13 -9.24 -38.92
N LEU A 449 -11.57 -8.35 -39.74
CA LEU A 449 -10.20 -8.42 -40.24
C LEU A 449 -9.16 -7.89 -39.23
N GLY A 450 -9.57 -7.63 -37.98
CA GLY A 450 -8.69 -7.21 -36.88
C GLY A 450 -8.67 -5.70 -36.63
N GLY A 451 -9.52 -4.93 -37.33
CA GLY A 451 -9.64 -3.49 -37.17
C GLY A 451 -8.40 -2.71 -37.60
N VAL A 452 -8.54 -1.38 -37.63
CA VAL A 452 -7.46 -0.45 -38.04
C VAL A 452 -7.15 0.55 -36.93
N VAL A 453 -7.33 0.11 -35.68
CA VAL A 453 -7.10 0.96 -34.51
C VAL A 453 -5.60 1.23 -34.39
N GLY A 454 -5.20 2.50 -34.55
CA GLY A 454 -3.83 2.95 -34.37
C GLY A 454 -2.96 3.02 -35.63
N SER A 455 -3.49 2.74 -36.82
CA SER A 455 -2.75 2.97 -38.08
C SER A 455 -3.12 4.32 -38.69
N SER A 456 -2.14 5.15 -39.04
CA SER A 456 -2.41 6.41 -39.74
C SER A 456 -2.83 6.16 -41.21
N PRO A 457 -3.60 7.07 -41.84
CA PRO A 457 -3.95 6.96 -43.26
C PRO A 457 -2.72 6.80 -44.17
N GLU A 458 -1.61 7.44 -43.82
CA GLU A 458 -0.33 7.36 -44.52
C GLU A 458 0.35 6.00 -44.38
N GLN A 459 0.28 5.38 -43.20
CA GLN A 459 0.79 4.03 -42.99
C GLN A 459 -0.01 2.99 -43.79
N LEU A 460 -1.32 3.18 -43.87
CA LEU A 460 -2.20 2.31 -44.66
C LEU A 460 -1.93 2.48 -46.15
N SER A 461 -1.77 3.72 -46.64
CA SER A 461 -1.44 3.97 -48.04
C SER A 461 -0.05 3.41 -48.39
N ALA A 462 0.93 3.55 -47.51
CA ALA A 462 2.26 2.94 -47.67
C ALA A 462 2.19 1.40 -47.70
N LYS A 463 1.38 0.79 -46.84
CA LYS A 463 1.15 -0.66 -46.80
C LYS A 463 0.49 -1.16 -48.09
N ILE A 464 -0.54 -0.46 -48.57
CA ILE A 464 -1.20 -0.75 -49.84
C ILE A 464 -0.21 -0.64 -51.00
N ASN A 465 0.60 0.42 -51.04
CA ASN A 465 1.60 0.60 -52.10
C ASN A 465 2.68 -0.50 -52.07
N LYS A 466 3.12 -0.91 -50.88
CA LYS A 466 4.04 -2.04 -50.72
C LYS A 466 3.44 -3.36 -51.20
N LEU A 467 2.17 -3.61 -50.88
CA LEU A 467 1.44 -4.80 -51.35
C LEU A 467 1.25 -4.78 -52.87
N LYS A 468 0.88 -3.63 -53.46
CA LYS A 468 0.77 -3.46 -54.92
C LYS A 468 2.10 -3.71 -55.62
N ARG A 469 3.21 -3.20 -55.07
CA ARG A 469 4.55 -3.45 -55.62
C ARG A 469 4.93 -4.93 -55.55
N LYS A 470 4.71 -5.58 -54.40
CA LYS A 470 4.94 -7.02 -54.26
C LYS A 470 4.08 -7.82 -55.24
N PHE A 471 2.81 -7.48 -55.36
CA PHE A 471 1.90 -8.11 -56.31
C PHE A 471 2.43 -8.01 -57.74
N HIS A 472 2.85 -6.81 -58.19
CA HIS A 472 3.40 -6.64 -59.54
C HIS A 472 4.71 -7.41 -59.74
N GLN A 473 5.59 -7.45 -58.74
CA GLN A 473 6.83 -8.22 -58.79
C GLN A 473 6.59 -9.73 -58.91
N GLU A 474 5.66 -10.27 -58.11
CA GLU A 474 5.32 -11.70 -58.16
C GLU A 474 4.53 -12.05 -59.42
N SER A 475 3.63 -11.17 -59.86
CA SER A 475 2.87 -11.34 -61.11
C SER A 475 3.76 -11.27 -62.36
N SER A 476 4.92 -10.62 -62.27
CA SER A 476 5.93 -10.63 -63.34
C SER A 476 6.81 -11.89 -63.29
N ARG A 477 6.91 -12.55 -62.13
CA ARG A 477 7.72 -13.76 -61.94
C ARG A 477 6.98 -15.04 -62.33
N TYR A 478 5.67 -15.06 -62.12
CA TYR A 478 4.82 -16.21 -62.41
C TYR A 478 3.76 -15.81 -63.43
N THR A 479 3.66 -16.58 -64.51
CA THR A 479 2.69 -16.37 -65.61
C THR A 479 1.28 -16.86 -65.28
N GLU A 480 1.13 -17.67 -64.23
CA GLU A 480 -0.17 -18.22 -63.81
C GLU A 480 -0.96 -17.18 -63.00
N SER A 481 -2.27 -17.09 -63.26
CA SER A 481 -3.15 -16.21 -62.49
C SER A 481 -3.28 -16.70 -61.04
N ILE A 482 -3.57 -15.79 -60.11
CA ILE A 482 -3.79 -16.14 -58.70
C ILE A 482 -4.94 -17.15 -58.57
N ASP A 483 -5.96 -17.04 -59.41
CA ASP A 483 -7.10 -17.96 -59.38
C ASP A 483 -6.71 -19.36 -59.88
N ASP A 484 -5.80 -19.44 -60.86
CA ASP A 484 -5.25 -20.71 -61.33
C ASP A 484 -4.39 -21.38 -60.25
N LEU A 485 -3.57 -20.59 -59.55
CA LEU A 485 -2.75 -21.07 -58.43
C LEU A 485 -3.61 -21.58 -57.26
N ARG A 486 -4.73 -20.91 -56.95
CA ARG A 486 -5.71 -21.37 -55.96
C ARG A 486 -6.35 -22.69 -56.39
N ALA A 487 -6.82 -22.79 -57.62
CA ALA A 487 -7.39 -24.02 -58.15
C ALA A 487 -6.37 -25.19 -58.12
N LEU A 488 -5.10 -24.90 -58.42
CA LEU A 488 -4.02 -25.89 -58.33
C LEU A 488 -3.74 -26.32 -56.89
N HIS A 489 -3.73 -25.38 -55.95
CA HIS A 489 -3.57 -25.64 -54.53
C HIS A 489 -4.67 -26.60 -54.03
N ASP A 490 -5.94 -26.27 -54.29
CA ASP A 490 -7.09 -27.05 -53.83
C ASP A 490 -7.07 -28.46 -54.43
N LYS A 491 -6.69 -28.59 -55.71
CA LYS A 491 -6.54 -29.89 -56.37
C LYS A 491 -5.45 -30.74 -55.73
N LYS A 492 -4.31 -30.14 -55.35
CA LYS A 492 -3.21 -30.84 -54.66
C LYS A 492 -3.61 -31.22 -53.24
N GLU A 493 -4.28 -30.34 -52.51
CA GLU A 493 -4.79 -30.59 -51.16
C GLU A 493 -5.75 -31.78 -51.14
N GLN A 494 -6.73 -31.81 -52.05
CA GLN A 494 -7.64 -32.95 -52.19
C GLN A 494 -6.88 -34.26 -52.49
N LYS A 495 -5.83 -34.21 -53.32
CA LYS A 495 -5.00 -35.39 -53.62
C LYS A 495 -4.24 -35.88 -52.38
N ILE A 496 -3.76 -34.97 -51.53
CA ILE A 496 -3.08 -35.30 -50.27
C ILE A 496 -4.06 -35.95 -49.30
N ILE A 497 -5.24 -35.35 -49.10
CA ILE A 497 -6.29 -35.89 -48.21
C ILE A 497 -6.68 -37.32 -48.64
N ARG A 498 -6.91 -37.55 -49.94
CA ARG A 498 -7.22 -38.89 -50.47
C ARG A 498 -6.11 -39.90 -50.17
N LYS A 499 -4.84 -39.52 -50.34
CA LYS A 499 -3.70 -40.40 -50.01
C LYS A 499 -3.60 -40.68 -48.51
N GLN A 500 -3.82 -39.69 -47.65
CA GLN A 500 -3.82 -39.87 -46.19
C GLN A 500 -4.90 -40.86 -45.75
N GLN A 501 -6.12 -40.74 -46.28
CA GLN A 501 -7.22 -41.67 -46.01
C GLN A 501 -6.87 -43.10 -46.48
N LEU A 502 -6.29 -43.24 -47.67
CA LEU A 502 -5.84 -44.54 -48.18
C LEU A 502 -4.79 -45.18 -47.26
N TYR A 503 -3.77 -44.43 -46.85
CA TYR A 503 -2.73 -44.93 -45.94
C TYR A 503 -3.28 -45.28 -44.55
N ALA A 504 -4.26 -44.52 -44.04
CA ALA A 504 -4.95 -44.86 -42.80
C ALA A 504 -5.65 -46.23 -42.92
N GLY A 505 -6.33 -46.48 -44.04
CA GLY A 505 -6.94 -47.78 -44.34
C GLY A 505 -5.93 -48.93 -44.39
N PHE A 506 -4.76 -48.74 -45.01
CA PHE A 506 -3.70 -49.75 -45.02
C PHE A 506 -3.14 -50.04 -43.63
N ARG A 507 -2.97 -49.01 -42.78
CA ARG A 507 -2.53 -49.21 -41.38
C ARG A 507 -3.50 -50.06 -40.57
N VAL A 508 -4.81 -49.87 -40.75
CA VAL A 508 -5.83 -50.71 -40.09
C VAL A 508 -5.70 -52.17 -40.52
N LYS A 509 -5.54 -52.44 -41.82
CA LYS A 509 -5.36 -53.80 -42.33
C LYS A 509 -4.07 -54.46 -41.79
N LEU A 510 -2.95 -53.73 -41.78
CA LEU A 510 -1.69 -54.20 -41.22
C LEU A 510 -1.81 -54.56 -39.73
N ASN A 511 -2.48 -53.71 -38.95
CA ASN A 511 -2.73 -53.98 -37.53
C ASN A 511 -3.58 -55.25 -37.32
N SER A 512 -4.58 -55.47 -38.17
CA SER A 512 -5.37 -56.71 -38.12
C SER A 512 -4.54 -57.95 -38.46
N CYS A 513 -3.65 -57.87 -39.46
CA CYS A 513 -2.73 -58.95 -39.79
C CYS A 513 -1.76 -59.25 -38.64
N GLN A 514 -1.20 -58.22 -38.00
CA GLN A 514 -0.32 -58.38 -36.85
C GLN A 514 -1.03 -59.05 -35.68
N LYS A 515 -2.23 -58.59 -35.32
CA LYS A 515 -3.06 -59.20 -34.27
C LYS A 515 -3.36 -60.67 -34.56
N ALA A 516 -3.69 -61.01 -35.82
CA ALA A 516 -3.95 -62.38 -36.21
C ALA A 516 -2.70 -63.27 -36.08
N LEU A 517 -1.52 -62.75 -36.44
CA LEU A 517 -0.23 -63.43 -36.29
C LEU A 517 0.09 -63.66 -34.80
N ASP A 518 -0.04 -62.64 -33.97
CA ASP A 518 0.20 -62.74 -32.53
C ASP A 518 -0.72 -63.76 -31.85
N MET A 519 -1.99 -63.81 -32.27
CA MET A 519 -2.96 -64.81 -31.78
C MET A 519 -2.56 -66.24 -32.18
N ARG A 520 -2.13 -66.45 -33.43
CA ARG A 520 -1.62 -67.77 -33.87
C ARG A 520 -0.37 -68.16 -33.10
N TRP A 521 0.54 -67.21 -32.87
CA TRP A 521 1.78 -67.44 -32.13
C TRP A 521 1.51 -67.84 -30.68
N LYS A 522 0.60 -67.12 -29.99
CA LYS A 522 0.15 -67.48 -28.64
C LYS A 522 -0.50 -68.87 -28.60
N LYS A 523 -1.33 -69.22 -29.59
CA LYS A 523 -1.94 -70.55 -29.69
C LYS A 523 -0.88 -71.64 -29.89
N PHE A 524 0.10 -71.39 -30.76
CA PHE A 524 1.23 -72.29 -30.98
C PHE A 524 2.03 -72.52 -29.69
N GLN A 525 2.41 -71.45 -28.98
CA GLN A 525 3.13 -71.55 -27.71
C GLN A 525 2.35 -72.34 -26.65
N ARG A 526 1.03 -72.10 -26.53
CA ARG A 526 0.18 -72.87 -25.60
C ARG A 526 0.17 -74.36 -25.96
N ASN A 527 -0.04 -74.69 -27.22
CA ASN A 527 -0.05 -76.08 -27.69
C ASN A 527 1.30 -76.76 -27.48
N ALA A 528 2.40 -76.06 -27.77
CA ALA A 528 3.77 -76.52 -27.54
C ALA A 528 4.02 -76.86 -26.05
N VAL A 529 3.59 -76.00 -25.12
CA VAL A 529 3.73 -76.23 -23.68
C VAL A 529 2.88 -77.42 -23.22
N LEU A 530 1.63 -77.51 -23.68
CA LEU A 530 0.73 -78.62 -23.32
C LEU A 530 1.27 -79.96 -23.83
N LEU A 531 1.73 -80.01 -25.08
CA LEU A 531 2.35 -81.20 -25.66
C LEU A 531 3.62 -81.60 -24.91
N LYS A 532 4.51 -80.65 -24.59
CA LYS A 532 5.69 -80.91 -23.76
C LYS A 532 5.30 -81.51 -22.40
N ARG A 533 4.26 -80.98 -21.75
CA ARG A 533 3.77 -81.50 -20.46
C ARG A 533 3.20 -82.92 -20.61
N GLN A 534 2.40 -83.17 -21.65
CA GLN A 534 1.83 -84.48 -21.92
C GLN A 534 2.91 -85.53 -22.19
N LEU A 535 3.91 -85.18 -23.01
CA LEU A 535 5.08 -86.03 -23.27
C LEU A 535 5.85 -86.33 -22.00
N THR A 536 6.14 -85.32 -21.18
CA THR A 536 6.85 -85.49 -19.91
C THR A 536 6.07 -86.36 -18.93
N TRP A 537 4.74 -86.25 -18.90
CA TRP A 537 3.87 -87.06 -18.05
C TRP A 537 3.86 -88.53 -18.49
N LEU A 538 3.60 -88.81 -19.77
CA LEU A 538 3.62 -90.18 -20.31
C LEU A 538 5.00 -90.84 -20.13
N PHE A 539 6.07 -90.08 -20.37
CA PHE A 539 7.43 -90.57 -20.19
C PHE A 539 7.71 -90.98 -18.74
N ASN A 540 7.31 -90.14 -17.77
CA ASN A 540 7.47 -90.44 -16.35
C ASN A 540 6.55 -91.55 -15.84
N GLU A 541 5.35 -91.71 -16.41
CA GLU A 541 4.47 -92.83 -16.08
C GLU A 541 5.13 -94.18 -16.41
N HIS A 542 5.81 -94.26 -17.56
CA HIS A 542 6.56 -95.46 -17.95
C HIS A 542 7.83 -95.67 -17.11
N LEU A 543 8.59 -94.62 -16.83
CA LEU A 543 9.83 -94.71 -16.05
C LEU A 543 9.58 -94.95 -14.56
N GLY A 544 8.48 -94.43 -14.01
CA GLY A 544 8.10 -94.60 -12.60
C GLY A 544 7.88 -96.07 -12.24
N LYS A 545 7.45 -96.91 -13.18
CA LYS A 545 7.37 -98.37 -12.99
C LYS A 545 8.71 -99.03 -12.67
N LYS A 546 9.83 -98.37 -13.02
CA LYS A 546 11.20 -98.81 -12.73
C LYS A 546 11.87 -97.99 -11.61
N GLY A 547 11.13 -97.10 -10.93
CA GLY A 547 11.68 -96.21 -9.91
C GLY A 547 12.56 -95.07 -10.45
N ILE A 548 12.47 -94.77 -11.74
CA ILE A 548 13.30 -93.76 -12.43
C ILE A 548 12.42 -92.54 -12.74
N SER A 549 13.00 -91.34 -12.71
CA SER A 549 12.33 -90.11 -13.14
C SER A 549 13.11 -89.44 -14.26
N GLY A 550 12.41 -88.75 -15.17
CA GLY A 550 13.03 -88.09 -16.31
C GLY A 550 12.38 -86.76 -16.66
N PHE A 551 13.16 -85.88 -17.25
CA PHE A 551 12.75 -84.57 -17.74
C PHE A 551 12.91 -84.51 -19.26
N ILE A 552 11.84 -84.15 -19.97
CA ILE A 552 11.87 -83.93 -21.42
C ILE A 552 11.80 -82.44 -21.70
N ASN A 553 12.75 -81.93 -22.47
CA ASN A 553 12.75 -80.58 -22.97
C ASN A 553 12.72 -80.55 -24.50
N VAL A 554 11.65 -79.97 -25.06
CA VAL A 554 11.46 -79.75 -26.50
C VAL A 554 11.78 -78.31 -26.83
N ASP A 555 12.83 -78.07 -27.62
CA ASP A 555 13.09 -76.76 -28.21
C ASP A 555 12.48 -76.69 -29.62
N TYR A 556 11.44 -75.88 -29.78
CA TYR A 556 10.73 -75.70 -31.05
C TYR A 556 11.45 -74.76 -32.02
N LYS A 557 12.40 -73.92 -31.55
CA LYS A 557 13.18 -73.03 -32.42
C LYS A 557 14.25 -73.82 -33.15
N ASP A 558 15.03 -74.58 -32.38
CA ASP A 558 16.14 -75.36 -32.90
C ASP A 558 15.72 -76.77 -33.34
N LYS A 559 14.45 -77.12 -33.10
CA LYS A 559 13.83 -78.43 -33.40
C LYS A 559 14.56 -79.60 -32.72
N VAL A 560 15.03 -79.37 -31.50
CA VAL A 560 15.80 -80.35 -30.71
C VAL A 560 14.95 -80.90 -29.56
N LEU A 561 15.01 -82.21 -29.36
CA LEU A 561 14.44 -82.91 -28.21
C LEU A 561 15.58 -83.35 -27.30
N SER A 562 15.59 -82.89 -26.05
CA SER A 562 16.56 -83.28 -25.03
C SER A 562 15.86 -84.03 -23.90
N VAL A 563 16.49 -85.10 -23.42
CA VAL A 563 15.96 -85.99 -22.39
C VAL A 563 17.02 -86.13 -21.30
N GLU A 564 16.62 -85.90 -20.06
CA GLU A 564 17.48 -86.03 -18.87
C GLU A 564 16.86 -87.06 -17.92
N LEU A 565 17.66 -87.94 -17.34
CA LEU A 565 17.21 -89.02 -16.46
C LEU A 565 17.83 -88.87 -15.06
N THR A 566 17.06 -89.24 -14.03
CA THR A 566 17.49 -89.29 -12.62
C THR A 566 17.23 -90.68 -12.08
N MET A 567 18.29 -91.37 -11.64
CA MET A 567 18.26 -92.74 -11.14
C MET A 567 18.11 -92.77 -9.61
N PRO A 568 17.44 -93.78 -9.03
CA PRO A 568 17.16 -93.83 -7.59
C PRO A 568 18.38 -94.15 -6.69
N GLN A 569 19.52 -94.56 -7.26
CA GLN A 569 20.69 -95.02 -6.49
C GLN A 569 21.78 -93.96 -6.29
N ASP A 570 21.68 -92.81 -6.95
CA ASP A 570 22.65 -91.73 -6.79
C ASP A 570 22.15 -90.71 -5.77
N ALA A 571 22.81 -90.68 -4.61
CA ALA A 571 22.62 -89.67 -3.58
C ALA A 571 23.21 -88.29 -4.00
N SER A 572 23.95 -88.21 -5.10
CA SER A 572 24.19 -86.95 -5.84
C SER A 572 23.14 -86.84 -6.94
N ARG A 573 22.49 -85.68 -7.05
CA ARG A 573 21.48 -85.41 -8.09
C ARG A 573 22.11 -85.22 -9.48
N ASP A 574 22.92 -86.16 -9.95
CA ASP A 574 23.54 -86.06 -11.27
C ASP A 574 22.55 -86.50 -12.36
N THR A 575 22.24 -85.56 -13.26
CA THR A 575 21.34 -85.79 -14.39
C THR A 575 22.09 -86.51 -15.51
N ILE A 576 21.68 -87.75 -15.79
CA ILE A 576 22.28 -88.56 -16.85
C ILE A 576 21.56 -88.25 -18.16
N LYS A 577 22.30 -87.80 -19.17
CA LYS A 577 21.80 -87.51 -20.54
C LYS A 577 21.89 -88.72 -21.48
N ASP A 578 22.55 -89.78 -21.07
CA ASP A 578 22.72 -90.99 -21.86
C ASP A 578 21.59 -92.01 -21.56
N THR A 579 20.75 -92.27 -22.55
CA THR A 579 19.59 -93.19 -22.44
C THR A 579 19.96 -94.65 -22.67
N ARG A 580 21.22 -94.95 -23.04
CA ARG A 580 21.71 -96.30 -23.35
C ARG A 580 21.67 -97.28 -22.17
N GLY A 581 21.68 -96.79 -20.93
CA GLY A 581 21.55 -97.62 -19.73
C GLY A 581 20.16 -98.21 -19.47
N LEU A 582 19.12 -97.74 -20.19
CA LEU A 582 17.74 -98.22 -20.03
C LEU A 582 17.41 -99.43 -20.91
N SER A 583 18.19 -99.68 -21.94
CA SER A 583 18.14 -100.91 -22.74
C SER A 583 18.95 -101.99 -22.04
N GLY A 584 18.30 -102.81 -21.22
CA GLY A 584 18.93 -103.98 -20.61
C GLY A 584 19.48 -104.91 -21.69
N MET A 585 20.79 -104.89 -21.89
CA MET A 585 21.49 -105.95 -22.60
C MET A 585 21.46 -107.20 -21.71
N TYR A 586 20.57 -108.13 -22.04
CA TYR A 586 20.75 -109.53 -21.67
C TYR A 586 22.12 -109.97 -22.19
N SER A 587 23.05 -110.17 -21.27
CA SER A 587 24.33 -110.81 -21.55
C SER A 587 24.11 -112.30 -21.32
N PHE A 588 23.86 -113.06 -22.38
CA PHE A 588 24.00 -114.52 -22.36
C PHE A 588 25.35 -114.86 -23.00
N SER A 589 26.14 -115.63 -22.26
CA SER A 589 27.37 -116.30 -22.72
C SER A 589 27.07 -117.28 -23.86
#